data_AF-A0A5E7U1C4-F1
#
_entry.id   AF-A0A5E7U1C4-F1
#
_cell.length_a   1.000
_cell.length_b   1.000
_cell.length_c   1.000
_cell.angle_alpha   90.00
_cell.angle_beta   90.00
_cell.angle_gamma   90.00
#
_symmetry.space_group_name_H-M   'P 1'
#
loop_
_entity.id
_entity.type
_entity.pdbx_description
1 polymer ?
#
loop_
_entity_poly.entity_id
_entity_poly.type
_entity_poly.pdbx_seq_one_letter_code
_entity_poly.pdbx_strand_id
1 'polypeptide(L)'
;MKDFKVVEAMYARSVVMNADIKHGLETGRYLLAVKPRKPSRHLIAQREYLQRKRDDGFKKLEVLLPADVYALLQSGLREGESTASLLERLLSKDDDYHISIGEPDK
;
A
#
# COMPACT_ATOMS: atom_id res chain seq x y z
N MET A 1 -14.56 3.20 -4.29
CA MET A 1 -15.20 2.10 -5.05
C MET A 1 -14.26 1.63 -6.15
N LYS A 2 -14.12 0.31 -6.34
CA LYS A 2 -13.40 -0.27 -7.49
C LYS A 2 -14.39 -0.37 -8.65
N ASP A 3 -14.01 0.13 -9.83
CA ASP A 3 -14.84 0.04 -11.03
C ASP A 3 -14.69 -1.37 -11.63
N PHE A 4 -15.78 -2.14 -11.59
CA PHE A 4 -15.83 -3.47 -12.20
C PHE A 4 -16.43 -3.38 -13.59
N LYS A 5 -15.77 -3.97 -14.58
CA LYS A 5 -16.30 -4.08 -15.94
C LYS A 5 -16.43 -5.55 -16.29
N VAL A 6 -17.66 -6.01 -16.52
CA VAL A 6 -17.93 -7.31 -17.13
C VAL A 6 -17.58 -7.19 -18.61
N VAL A 7 -16.74 -8.09 -19.11
CA VAL A 7 -16.31 -8.13 -20.51
C VAL A 7 -16.72 -9.45 -21.15
N GLU A 8 -16.99 -9.41 -22.44
CA GLU A 8 -17.36 -10.61 -23.21
C GLU A 8 -16.21 -11.63 -23.24
N ALA A 9 -16.59 -12.92 -23.24
CA ALA A 9 -15.64 -14.03 -23.21
C ALA A 9 -14.63 -13.98 -24.37
N MET A 10 -15.05 -13.54 -25.55
CA MET A 10 -14.17 -13.41 -26.72
C MET A 10 -13.06 -12.38 -26.52
N TYR A 11 -13.36 -11.26 -25.86
CA TYR A 11 -12.37 -10.23 -25.52
C TYR A 11 -11.42 -10.69 -24.41
N ALA A 12 -11.89 -11.47 -23.43
CA ALA A 12 -11.02 -12.05 -22.41
C ALA A 12 -10.01 -13.07 -23.00
N ARG A 13 -10.45 -13.86 -23.99
CA ARG A 13 -9.60 -14.85 -24.69
C ARG A 13 -8.43 -14.24 -25.45
N SER A 14 -8.55 -13.01 -25.96
CA SER A 14 -7.47 -12.35 -26.71
C SER A 14 -6.40 -11.72 -25.81
N VAL A 15 -6.75 -11.41 -24.56
CA VAL A 15 -5.85 -10.73 -23.61
C VAL A 15 -5.14 -11.72 -22.67
N VAL A 16 -5.77 -12.85 -22.35
CA VAL A 16 -5.21 -13.82 -21.39
C VAL A 16 -4.95 -15.16 -22.06
N MET A 17 -3.71 -15.38 -22.47
CA MET A 17 -3.24 -16.65 -23.04
C MET A 17 -2.93 -17.66 -21.92
N ASN A 18 -3.91 -18.46 -21.50
CA ASN A 18 -3.66 -19.70 -20.76
C ASN A 18 -4.77 -20.72 -21.07
N ALA A 19 -4.39 -22.00 -21.20
CA ALA A 19 -5.30 -23.09 -21.56
C ALA A 19 -6.46 -23.25 -20.55
N ASP A 20 -6.20 -23.03 -19.26
CA ASP A 20 -7.19 -23.15 -18.18
C ASP A 20 -8.31 -22.10 -18.26
N ILE A 21 -8.04 -20.96 -18.90
CA ILE A 21 -9.01 -19.87 -19.07
C ILE A 21 -10.00 -20.20 -20.18
N LYS A 22 -9.58 -20.90 -21.24
CA LYS A 22 -10.47 -21.35 -22.31
C LYS A 22 -11.57 -22.26 -21.74
N HIS A 23 -11.19 -23.24 -20.94
CA HIS A 23 -12.13 -24.15 -20.29
C HIS A 23 -13.04 -23.42 -19.27
N GLY A 24 -12.49 -22.46 -18.53
CA GLY A 24 -13.28 -21.61 -17.62
C GLY A 24 -14.36 -20.80 -18.37
N LEU A 25 -14.00 -20.20 -19.50
CA LEU A 25 -14.93 -19.39 -20.29
C LEU A 25 -15.98 -20.22 -21.04
N GLU A 26 -15.64 -21.44 -21.48
CA GLU A 26 -16.58 -22.37 -22.15
C GLU A 26 -17.62 -22.96 -21.18
N THR A 27 -17.25 -23.10 -19.91
CA THR A 27 -18.15 -23.58 -18.85
C THR A 27 -19.02 -22.47 -18.25
N GLY A 28 -19.02 -21.26 -18.83
CA GLY A 28 -19.83 -20.13 -18.36
C GLY A 28 -19.29 -19.45 -17.10
N ARG A 29 -18.01 -19.66 -16.73
CA ARG A 29 -17.38 -18.97 -15.61
C ARG A 29 -16.85 -17.61 -16.07
N TYR A 30 -17.25 -16.55 -15.38
CA TYR A 30 -16.81 -15.18 -15.64
C TYR A 30 -15.50 -14.89 -14.91
N LEU A 31 -14.60 -14.15 -15.57
CA LEU A 31 -13.36 -13.66 -14.96
C LEU A 31 -13.48 -12.19 -14.60
N LEU A 32 -13.01 -11.85 -13.40
CA LEU A 32 -12.99 -10.48 -12.92
C LEU A 32 -11.74 -9.77 -13.45
N ALA A 33 -11.93 -8.89 -14.44
CA ALA A 33 -10.87 -8.05 -14.97
C ALA A 33 -10.70 -6.81 -14.08
N VAL A 34 -9.58 -6.71 -13.35
CA VAL A 34 -9.20 -5.48 -12.64
C VAL A 34 -8.26 -4.68 -13.52
N LYS A 35 -8.67 -3.46 -13.90
CA LYS A 35 -7.74 -2.51 -14.50
C LYS A 35 -6.81 -1.98 -13.40
N PRO A 36 -5.50 -2.26 -13.43
CA PRO A 36 -4.60 -1.69 -12.45
C PRO A 36 -4.60 -0.16 -12.61
N ARG A 37 -4.70 0.56 -11.50
CA ARG A 37 -4.52 2.02 -11.51
C ARG A 37 -3.08 2.33 -11.88
N LYS A 38 -2.88 3.38 -12.67
CA LYS A 38 -1.53 3.90 -12.92
C LYS A 38 -0.89 4.27 -11.58
N PRO A 39 0.36 3.86 -11.31
CA PRO A 39 1.03 4.21 -10.08
C PRO A 39 1.16 5.74 -9.97
N SER A 40 1.00 6.28 -8.76
CA SER A 40 1.18 7.71 -8.51
C SER A 40 2.66 8.08 -8.66
N ARG A 41 2.95 9.37 -8.95
CA ARG A 41 4.34 9.88 -9.02
C ARG A 41 5.13 9.55 -7.75
N HIS A 42 4.50 9.67 -6.58
CA HIS A 42 5.11 9.35 -5.30
C HIS A 42 5.52 7.86 -5.21
N LEU A 43 4.64 6.96 -5.62
CA LEU A 43 4.92 5.52 -5.59
C LEU A 43 6.01 5.11 -6.57
N ILE A 44 6.13 5.80 -7.71
CA ILE A 44 7.24 5.63 -8.66
C ILE A 44 8.56 6.06 -7.99
N ALA A 45 8.61 7.26 -7.43
CA ALA A 45 9.81 7.79 -6.77
C ALA A 45 10.25 6.91 -5.58
N GLN A 46 9.30 6.39 -4.79
CA GLN A 46 9.58 5.46 -3.71
C GLN A 46 10.20 4.16 -4.23
N ARG A 47 9.66 3.59 -5.31
CA ARG A 47 10.22 2.38 -5.94
C ARG A 47 11.64 2.61 -6.46
N GLU A 48 11.89 3.73 -7.12
CA GLU A 48 13.21 4.09 -7.61
C GLU A 48 14.22 4.28 -6.48
N TYR A 49 13.80 4.89 -5.37
CA TYR A 49 14.63 5.00 -4.17
C TYR A 49 14.97 3.61 -3.59
N LEU A 50 13.97 2.74 -3.42
CA LEU A 50 14.19 1.38 -2.90
C LEU A 50 15.10 0.56 -3.83
N GLN A 51 14.96 0.73 -5.14
CA GLN A 51 15.79 0.03 -6.12
C GLN A 51 17.25 0.48 -6.02
N ARG A 52 17.51 1.79 -6.00
CA ARG A 52 18.87 2.33 -5.79
C ARG A 52 19.52 1.78 -4.53
N LYS A 53 18.77 1.69 -3.43
CA LYS A 53 19.28 1.11 -2.18
C LYS A 53 19.56 -0.38 -2.26
N ARG A 54 18.80 -1.16 -3.02
CA ARG A 54 19.15 -2.55 -3.27
C ARG A 54 20.41 -2.68 -4.13
N ASP A 55 20.55 -1.83 -5.13
CA ASP A 55 21.72 -1.80 -6.00
C ASP A 55 23.00 -1.41 -5.23
N ASP A 56 22.86 -0.52 -4.23
CA ASP A 56 23.90 -0.20 -3.23
C ASP A 56 24.21 -1.38 -2.26
N GLY A 57 23.47 -2.50 -2.34
CA GLY A 57 23.68 -3.70 -1.52
C GLY A 57 22.85 -3.77 -0.22
N PHE A 58 21.96 -2.81 0.04
CA PHE A 58 21.11 -2.85 1.23
C PHE A 58 19.99 -3.90 1.08
N LYS A 59 19.97 -4.89 1.98
CA LYS A 59 18.95 -5.96 2.00
C LYS A 59 17.64 -5.55 2.66
N LYS A 60 17.71 -4.66 3.66
CA LYS A 60 16.57 -4.21 4.46
C LYS A 60 16.75 -2.73 4.78
N LEU A 61 15.67 -1.98 4.68
CA LEU A 61 15.60 -0.59 5.14
C LEU A 61 14.70 -0.57 6.35
N GLU A 62 15.25 -0.11 7.46
CA GLU A 62 14.53 0.07 8.72
C GLU A 62 14.58 1.54 9.09
N VAL A 63 13.44 2.07 9.55
CA VAL A 63 13.37 3.41 10.13
C VAL A 63 13.46 3.23 11.63
N LEU A 64 14.54 3.75 12.21
CA LEU A 64 14.72 3.76 13.66
C LEU A 64 14.07 5.02 14.21
N LEU A 65 13.14 4.83 15.13
CA LEU A 65 12.51 5.92 15.88
C LEU A 65 13.12 5.96 17.28
N PRO A 66 13.37 7.17 17.83
CA PRO A 66 13.67 7.34 19.24
C PRO A 66 12.60 6.69 20.13
N ALA A 67 13.01 6.14 21.28
CA ALA A 67 12.14 5.34 22.13
C ALA A 67 10.94 6.13 22.68
N ASP A 68 11.16 7.40 23.01
CA ASP A 68 10.17 8.39 23.41
C ASP A 68 9.13 8.64 22.31
N VAL A 69 9.59 8.87 21.07
CA VAL A 69 8.70 9.06 19.91
C VAL A 69 7.88 7.80 19.63
N TYR A 70 8.51 6.63 19.74
CA TYR A 70 7.82 5.36 19.55
C TYR A 70 6.76 5.11 20.63
N ALA A 71 7.07 5.41 21.90
CA ALA A 71 6.12 5.27 23.00
C ALA A 71 4.92 6.20 22.82
N LEU A 72 5.15 7.46 22.41
CA LEU A 72 4.08 8.41 22.09
C LEU A 72 3.19 7.91 20.95
N LEU A 73 3.78 7.40 19.86
CA LEU A 73 3.02 6.81 18.75
C LEU A 73 2.19 5.62 19.21
N GLN A 74 2.77 4.71 20.00
CA GLN A 74 2.03 3.56 20.54
C GLN A 74 0.87 3.98 21.45
N SER A 75 1.04 5.03 22.25
CA SER A 75 -0.03 5.54 23.10
C SER A 75 -1.20 6.14 22.30
N GLY A 76 -0.93 6.63 21.10
CA GLY A 76 -1.92 7.18 20.17
C GLY A 76 -2.64 6.14 19.31
N LEU A 77 -2.25 4.86 19.39
CA LEU A 77 -2.78 3.78 18.56
C LEU A 77 -4.19 3.37 19.02
N ARG A 78 -5.18 3.43 18.13
CA ARG A 78 -6.55 2.98 18.43
C ARG A 78 -6.67 1.45 18.27
N GLU A 79 -7.68 0.87 18.91
CA GLU A 79 -7.90 -0.59 18.83
C GLU A 79 -8.18 -1.01 17.37
N GLY A 80 -7.41 -1.97 16.87
CA GLY A 80 -7.45 -2.41 15.47
C GLY A 80 -6.76 -1.49 14.46
N GLU A 81 -6.17 -0.38 14.89
CA GLU A 81 -5.41 0.54 14.04
C GLU A 81 -3.98 0.01 13.82
N SER A 82 -3.50 0.05 12.58
CA SER A 82 -2.10 -0.26 12.29
C SER A 82 -1.22 0.98 12.51
N THR A 83 0.08 0.79 12.79
CA THR A 83 1.02 1.92 12.92
C THR A 83 1.08 2.78 11.66
N ALA A 84 0.90 2.19 10.47
CA ALA A 84 0.82 2.94 9.21
C ALA A 84 -0.44 3.82 9.15
N SER A 85 -1.58 3.30 9.59
CA SER A 85 -2.85 4.03 9.65
C SER A 85 -2.80 5.18 10.65
N LEU A 86 -2.15 4.96 11.81
CA LEU A 86 -1.86 6.02 12.79
C LEU A 86 -1.05 7.15 12.17
N LEU A 87 0.03 6.83 11.45
CA LEU A 87 0.88 7.83 10.81
C LEU A 87 0.13 8.60 9.72
N GLU A 88 -0.68 7.92 8.91
CA GLU A 88 -1.54 8.59 7.92
C GLU A 88 -2.51 9.57 8.59
N ARG A 89 -3.14 9.16 9.69
CA ARG A 89 -4.04 10.02 10.48
C ARG A 89 -3.33 11.24 11.08
N LEU A 90 -2.15 11.05 11.65
CA LEU A 90 -1.35 12.16 12.20
C LEU A 90 -0.89 13.13 11.11
N LEU A 91 -0.58 12.62 9.91
CA LEU A 91 -0.13 13.44 8.77
C LEU A 91 -1.28 14.08 7.99
N SER A 92 -2.50 13.55 8.07
CA SER A 92 -3.66 14.07 7.32
C SER A 92 -4.18 15.40 7.87
N LYS A 93 -3.67 15.87 9.02
CA LYS A 93 -4.11 17.10 9.73
C LYS A 93 -5.59 17.10 10.13
N ASP A 94 -6.27 15.95 10.08
CA ASP A 94 -7.67 15.83 10.45
C ASP A 94 -7.87 15.68 11.97
N ASP A 95 -6.81 15.34 12.71
CA ASP A 95 -6.82 15.31 14.17
C ASP A 95 -6.02 16.50 14.73
N ASP A 96 -6.61 17.25 15.66
CA ASP A 96 -5.94 18.24 16.54
C ASP A 96 -5.02 17.54 17.57
N TYR A 97 -4.24 16.55 17.12
CA TYR A 97 -3.31 15.82 17.98
C TYR A 97 -2.03 16.63 18.15
N HIS A 98 -2.00 17.49 19.16
CA HIS A 98 -0.79 18.20 19.57
C HIS A 98 0.19 17.24 20.27
N ILE A 99 1.26 16.86 19.59
CA ILE A 99 2.38 16.15 20.20
C ILE A 99 3.28 17.19 20.87
N SER A 100 3.13 17.38 22.18
CA SER A 100 4.10 18.14 22.98
C SER A 100 5.25 17.22 23.37
N ILE A 101 6.39 17.39 22.71
CA ILE A 101 7.64 16.75 23.12
C ILE A 101 8.09 17.47 24.40
N GLY A 102 7.93 16.83 25.56
CA GLY A 102 8.50 17.34 26.81
C GLY A 102 10.03 17.39 26.68
N GLU A 103 10.64 18.50 27.10
CA GLU A 103 12.09 18.62 27.14
C GLU A 103 12.69 17.48 27.98
N PRO A 104 13.78 16.83 27.53
CA PRO A 104 14.47 15.87 28.37
C PRO A 104 15.11 16.62 29.55
N ASP A 105 14.84 16.13 30.77
CA ASP A 105 15.49 16.62 31.99
C ASP A 105 17.02 16.53 31.85
N LYS A 106 17.68 17.65 32.15
CA LYS A 106 19.12 17.90 31.96
C LYS A 106 20.03 17.03 32.81
#